data_AF-A0A178ME14-F1
#
_entry.id   AF-A0A178ME14-F1
#
_cell.length_a   1.000
_cell.length_b   1.000
_cell.length_c   1.000
_cell.angle_alpha   90.00
_cell.angle_beta   90.00
_cell.angle_gamma   90.00
#
_symmetry.space_group_name_H-M   'P 1'
#
loop_
_entity.id
_entity.type
_entity.pdbx_description
1 polymer ?
#
loop_
_entity_poly.entity_id
_entity_poly.type
_entity_poly.pdbx_seq_one_letter_code
_entity_poly.pdbx_strand_id
1 'polypeptide(L)'
;MAINTEHLDNTLRALESALAHYQQAVTEEDAVEQEIFRLAIIKGFELAQEVSFKLIRRRLREFGHSSRKLEATPVKELLRFAAQHSLLSIAEVERWFVYRANRNNTAHNYGEDFVQATLAILPDFIRDARVLAERLRTGAVLEEGE
;
A
#
# COMPACT_ATOMS: atom_id res chain seq x y z
N MET A 1 -2.98 -0.28 21.35
CA MET A 1 -4.44 -0.06 21.21
C MET A 1 -4.87 -0.56 19.84
N ALA A 2 -6.05 -1.17 19.67
CA ALA A 2 -6.49 -1.67 18.37
C ALA A 2 -6.74 -0.49 17.40
N ILE A 3 -6.04 -0.48 16.26
CA ILE A 3 -6.25 0.50 15.20
C ILE A 3 -7.35 -0.03 14.26
N ASN A 4 -8.34 0.81 13.94
CA ASN A 4 -9.34 0.46 12.92
C ASN A 4 -8.69 0.45 11.53
N THR A 5 -8.69 -0.71 10.88
CA THR A 5 -8.15 -0.95 9.53
C THR A 5 -9.21 -1.16 8.46
N GLU A 6 -10.50 -1.10 8.80
CA GLU A 6 -11.62 -1.44 7.92
C GLU A 6 -11.58 -0.71 6.58
N HIS A 7 -11.20 0.58 6.59
CA HIS A 7 -11.07 1.34 5.36
C HIS A 7 -9.97 0.78 4.44
N LEU A 8 -8.82 0.40 5.01
CA LEU A 8 -7.74 -0.24 4.25
C LEU A 8 -8.20 -1.60 3.72
N ASP A 9 -8.85 -2.41 4.56
CA ASP A 9 -9.33 -3.74 4.17
C ASP A 9 -10.35 -3.65 3.02
N ASN A 10 -11.28 -2.69 3.07
CA ASN A 10 -12.25 -2.45 2.01
C ASN A 10 -11.58 -1.95 0.72
N THR A 11 -10.59 -1.05 0.81
CA THR A 11 -9.82 -0.61 -0.36
C THR A 11 -9.03 -1.75 -0.98
N LEU A 12 -8.41 -2.62 -0.18
CA LEU A 12 -7.66 -3.77 -0.69
C LEU A 12 -8.57 -4.81 -1.36
N ARG A 13 -9.77 -5.06 -0.82
CA ARG A 13 -10.78 -5.90 -1.48
C ARG A 13 -11.20 -5.34 -2.84
N ALA A 14 -11.50 -4.04 -2.91
CA ALA A 14 -11.88 -3.39 -4.16
C ALA A 14 -10.73 -3.44 -5.19
N LEU A 15 -9.48 -3.27 -4.74
CA LEU A 15 -8.30 -3.34 -5.59
C LEU A 15 -8.06 -4.76 -6.14
N GLU A 16 -8.26 -5.78 -5.31
CA GLU A 16 -8.20 -7.19 -5.71
C GLU A 16 -9.30 -7.55 -6.72
N SER A 17 -10.54 -7.09 -6.51
CA SER A 17 -11.63 -7.24 -7.49
C SER A 17 -11.29 -6.54 -8.81
N ALA A 18 -10.79 -5.31 -8.77
CA ALA A 18 -10.43 -4.56 -9.97
C ALA A 18 -9.32 -5.27 -10.77
N LEU A 19 -8.33 -5.86 -10.10
CA LEU A 19 -7.28 -6.65 -10.74
C LEU A 19 -7.87 -7.90 -11.44
N ALA A 20 -8.75 -8.63 -10.77
CA ALA A 20 -9.37 -9.83 -11.34
C ALA A 20 -10.21 -9.47 -12.58
N HIS A 21 -11.03 -8.41 -12.51
CA HIS A 21 -11.82 -7.96 -13.66
C HIS A 21 -10.95 -7.43 -14.80
N TYR A 22 -9.86 -6.73 -14.51
CA TYR A 22 -8.90 -6.32 -15.54
C TYR A 22 -8.32 -7.54 -16.28
N GLN A 23 -7.91 -8.59 -15.57
CA GLN A 23 -7.37 -9.81 -16.18
C GLN A 23 -8.40 -10.53 -17.05
N GLN A 24 -9.67 -10.54 -16.64
CA GLN A 24 -10.76 -11.06 -17.43
C GLN A 24 -10.96 -10.25 -18.71
N ALA A 25 -11.05 -8.91 -18.60
CA ALA A 25 -11.19 -8.02 -19.75
C ALA A 25 -10.02 -8.12 -20.75
N VAL A 26 -8.80 -8.42 -20.28
CA VAL A 26 -7.66 -8.73 -21.15
C VAL A 26 -7.90 -10.03 -21.93
N THR A 27 -8.43 -11.07 -21.27
CA THR A 27 -8.71 -12.37 -21.90
C THR A 27 -9.86 -12.27 -22.92
N GLU A 28 -10.84 -11.41 -22.65
CA GLU A 28 -11.99 -11.16 -23.52
C GLU A 28 -11.72 -10.12 -24.62
N GLU A 29 -10.52 -9.53 -24.64
CA GLU A 29 -10.12 -8.45 -25.55
C GLU A 29 -11.04 -7.20 -25.46
N ASP A 30 -11.68 -6.98 -24.29
CA ASP A 30 -12.54 -5.82 -24.04
C ASP A 30 -11.71 -4.60 -23.65
N ALA A 31 -11.41 -3.75 -24.63
CA ALA A 31 -10.62 -2.54 -24.43
C ALA A 31 -11.30 -1.51 -23.50
N VAL A 32 -12.63 -1.48 -23.43
CA VAL A 32 -13.37 -0.52 -22.60
C VAL A 32 -13.27 -0.92 -21.14
N GLU A 33 -13.53 -2.20 -20.83
CA GLU A 33 -13.37 -2.70 -19.47
C GLU A 33 -11.91 -2.67 -19.00
N GLN A 34 -10.95 -3.00 -19.87
CA GLN A 34 -9.52 -2.86 -19.57
C GLN A 34 -9.20 -1.43 -19.12
N GLU A 35 -9.68 -0.41 -19.84
CA GLU A 35 -9.45 0.99 -19.49
C GLU A 35 -10.10 1.37 -18.15
N ILE A 36 -11.35 0.95 -17.91
CA ILE A 36 -12.08 1.22 -16.67
C ILE A 36 -11.33 0.62 -15.47
N PHE A 37 -10.99 -0.67 -15.54
CA PHE A 37 -10.35 -1.35 -14.42
C PHE A 37 -8.90 -0.90 -14.23
N ARG A 38 -8.20 -0.50 -15.30
CA ARG A 38 -6.89 0.15 -15.20
C ARG A 38 -6.96 1.42 -14.34
N LEU A 39 -7.89 2.32 -14.63
CA LEU A 39 -8.08 3.54 -13.83
C LEU A 39 -8.45 3.23 -12.37
N ALA A 40 -9.32 2.22 -12.16
CA ALA A 40 -9.69 1.77 -10.83
C ALA A 40 -8.50 1.22 -10.04
N ILE A 41 -7.63 0.42 -10.66
CA ILE A 41 -6.40 -0.11 -10.06
C ILE A 41 -5.47 1.02 -9.65
N ILE A 42 -5.23 1.98 -10.54
CA ILE A 42 -4.33 3.12 -10.26
C ILE A 42 -4.82 3.89 -9.03
N LYS A 43 -6.10 4.25 -9.01
CA LYS A 43 -6.68 5.01 -7.90
C LYS A 43 -6.76 4.20 -6.62
N GLY A 44 -7.13 2.93 -6.71
CA GLY A 44 -7.16 2.02 -5.57
C GLY A 44 -5.77 1.81 -4.95
N PHE A 45 -4.73 1.66 -5.78
CA PHE A 45 -3.35 1.55 -5.33
C PHE A 45 -2.86 2.84 -4.63
N GLU A 46 -3.16 4.01 -5.20
CA GLU A 46 -2.85 5.30 -4.58
C GLU A 46 -3.54 5.47 -3.21
N LEU A 47 -4.83 5.15 -3.14
CA LEU A 47 -5.61 5.23 -1.92
C LEU A 47 -5.11 4.25 -0.85
N ALA A 48 -4.86 3.00 -1.22
CA ALA A 48 -4.37 1.99 -0.29
C ALA A 48 -3.03 2.39 0.35
N GLN A 49 -2.11 2.99 -0.43
CA GLN A 49 -0.86 3.54 0.11
C GLN A 49 -1.11 4.69 1.08
N GLU A 50 -1.97 5.65 0.71
CA GLU A 50 -2.30 6.79 1.58
C GLU A 50 -2.85 6.33 2.93
N VAL A 51 -3.83 5.42 2.89
CA VAL A 51 -4.45 4.85 4.11
C VAL A 51 -3.41 4.10 4.93
N SER A 52 -2.58 3.27 4.29
CA SER A 52 -1.50 2.53 4.98
C SER A 52 -0.56 3.47 5.74
N PHE A 53 -0.07 4.54 5.10
CA PHE A 53 0.82 5.50 5.75
C PHE A 53 0.12 6.30 6.84
N LYS A 54 -1.18 6.58 6.71
CA LYS A 54 -1.97 7.22 7.76
C LYS A 54 -2.07 6.33 9.00
N LEU A 55 -2.29 5.03 8.81
CA LEU A 55 -2.38 4.06 9.91
C LEU A 55 -1.01 3.80 10.56
N ILE A 56 0.08 3.73 9.77
CA ILE A 56 1.45 3.67 10.31
C ILE A 56 1.74 4.88 11.20
N ARG A 57 1.42 6.11 10.75
CA ARG A 57 1.57 7.30 11.61
C ARG A 57 0.78 7.17 12.89
N ARG A 58 -0.47 6.68 12.83
CA ARG A 58 -1.28 6.48 14.03
C ARG A 58 -0.62 5.51 15.00
N ARG A 59 -0.06 4.40 14.50
CA ARG A 59 0.68 3.43 15.33
C ARG A 59 1.94 4.03 15.93
N LEU A 60 2.70 4.80 15.16
CA LEU A 60 3.94 5.43 15.62
C LEU A 60 3.73 6.43 16.77
N ARG A 61 2.52 7.00 16.93
CA ARG A 61 2.20 7.84 18.09
C ARG A 61 2.26 7.08 19.41
N GLU A 62 1.96 5.77 19.40
CA GLU A 62 2.05 4.93 20.60
C GLU A 62 3.51 4.73 21.05
N PHE A 63 4.48 4.94 20.17
CA PHE A 63 5.92 4.90 20.49
C PHE A 63 6.50 6.29 20.84
N GLY A 64 5.67 7.27 21.18
CA GLY A 64 6.09 8.58 21.67
C GLY A 64 6.35 9.64 20.59
N HIS A 65 6.08 9.36 19.31
CA HIS A 65 6.16 10.38 18.26
C HIS A 65 4.96 11.33 18.30
N SER A 66 5.22 12.65 18.21
CA SER A 66 4.14 13.64 18.15
C SER A 66 3.44 13.66 16.79
N SER A 67 2.13 13.96 16.77
CA SER A 67 1.36 14.08 15.52
C SER A 67 2.00 15.07 14.54
N ARG A 68 2.43 16.25 15.03
CA ARG A 68 3.10 17.28 14.22
C ARG A 68 4.36 16.75 13.55
N LYS A 69 5.21 16.01 14.28
CA LYS A 69 6.44 15.42 13.71
C LYS A 69 6.10 14.45 12.60
N LEU A 70 5.17 13.52 12.86
CA LEU A 70 4.80 12.47 11.92
C LEU A 70 4.12 13.00 10.64
N GLU A 71 3.38 14.10 10.74
CA GLU A 71 2.75 14.76 9.59
C GLU A 71 3.79 15.46 8.70
N ALA A 72 4.82 16.07 9.30
CA ALA A 72 5.94 16.67 8.56
C ALA A 72 6.97 15.63 8.04
N THR A 73 6.89 14.37 8.50
CA THR A 73 7.85 13.33 8.16
C THR A 73 7.61 12.80 6.73
N PRO A 74 8.61 12.82 5.84
CA PRO A 74 8.53 12.19 4.53
C PRO A 74 8.27 10.68 4.63
N VAL A 75 7.50 10.12 3.68
CA VAL A 75 7.12 8.69 3.69
C VAL A 75 8.31 7.73 3.83
N LYS A 76 9.45 8.02 3.18
CA LYS A 76 10.65 7.18 3.30
C LYS A 76 11.19 7.13 4.73
N GLU A 77 11.16 8.25 5.44
CA GLU A 77 11.58 8.33 6.84
C GLU A 77 10.52 7.71 7.77
N LEU A 78 9.24 7.90 7.47
CA LEU A 78 8.14 7.26 8.18
C LEU A 78 8.27 5.71 8.19
N LEU A 79 8.63 5.12 7.05
CA LEU A 79 8.85 3.67 6.93
C LEU A 79 10.08 3.22 7.73
N ARG A 80 11.13 4.03 7.79
CA ARG A 80 12.29 3.76 8.65
C ARG A 80 11.92 3.79 10.13
N PHE A 81 11.07 4.74 10.55
CA PHE A 81 10.54 4.74 11.91
C PHE A 81 9.70 3.49 12.20
N ALA A 82 8.90 3.03 11.25
CA ALA A 82 8.17 1.78 11.41
C ALA A 82 9.14 0.59 11.64
N ALA A 83 10.25 0.52 10.90
CA ALA A 83 11.25 -0.53 11.14
C ALA A 83 11.98 -0.40 12.48
N GLN A 84 12.30 0.82 12.93
CA GLN A 84 12.92 1.04 14.23
C GLN A 84 12.08 0.55 15.42
N HIS A 85 10.76 0.46 15.24
CA HIS A 85 9.82 -0.02 16.25
C HIS A 85 9.30 -1.43 15.95
N SER A 86 10.01 -2.19 15.11
CA SER A 86 9.66 -3.55 14.68
C SER A 86 8.25 -3.66 14.09
N LEU A 87 7.68 -2.55 13.61
CA LEU A 87 6.40 -2.55 12.92
C LEU A 87 6.55 -3.03 11.48
N LEU A 88 7.72 -2.86 10.88
CA LEU A 88 8.09 -3.41 9.58
C LEU A 88 9.49 -4.02 9.65
N SER A 89 9.77 -5.07 8.90
CA SER A 89 11.14 -5.57 8.72
C SER A 89 11.89 -4.69 7.72
N ILE A 90 13.22 -4.83 7.66
CA ILE A 90 14.03 -4.13 6.65
C ILE A 90 13.59 -4.53 5.24
N ALA A 91 13.35 -5.82 5.00
CA ALA A 91 12.88 -6.33 3.71
C ALA A 91 11.49 -5.79 3.35
N GLU A 92 10.58 -5.65 4.33
CA GLU A 92 9.29 -5.00 4.09
C GLU A 92 9.48 -3.53 3.71
N VAL A 93 10.32 -2.77 4.42
CA VAL A 93 10.60 -1.35 4.10
C VAL A 93 11.11 -1.17 2.68
N GLU A 94 12.01 -2.04 2.22
CA GLU A 94 12.53 -2.01 0.84
C GLU A 94 11.41 -2.22 -0.19
N ARG A 95 10.52 -3.20 0.03
CA ARG A 95 9.33 -3.39 -0.84
C ARG A 95 8.41 -2.17 -0.82
N TRP A 96 8.15 -1.58 0.35
CA TRP A 96 7.37 -0.35 0.48
C TRP A 96 8.00 0.86 -0.23
N PHE A 97 9.33 0.94 -0.33
CA PHE A 97 9.99 1.94 -1.16
C PHE A 97 9.70 1.76 -2.65
N VAL A 98 9.69 0.51 -3.14
CA VAL A 98 9.31 0.19 -4.52
C VAL A 98 7.87 0.60 -4.80
N TYR A 99 6.92 0.22 -3.92
CA TYR A 99 5.51 0.59 -4.07
C TYR A 99 5.31 2.11 -4.11
N ARG A 100 6.03 2.84 -3.25
CA ARG A 100 5.97 4.30 -3.20
C ARG A 100 6.60 4.97 -4.42
N ALA A 101 7.71 4.43 -4.92
CA ALA A 101 8.38 4.96 -6.11
C ALA A 101 7.49 4.81 -7.35
N ASN A 102 6.74 3.71 -7.44
CA ASN A 102 5.78 3.49 -8.52
C ASN A 102 4.73 4.61 -8.60
N ARG A 103 4.28 5.16 -7.45
CA ARG A 103 3.33 6.29 -7.42
C ARG A 103 3.84 7.59 -8.07
N ASN A 104 5.14 7.80 -8.16
CA ASN A 104 5.64 9.00 -8.84
C ASN A 104 5.63 8.83 -10.37
N ASN A 105 5.60 7.58 -10.84
CA ASN A 105 5.49 7.23 -12.25
C ASN A 105 4.03 7.24 -12.73
N THR A 106 3.05 6.96 -11.84
CA THR A 106 1.60 6.97 -12.14
C THR A 106 1.09 8.31 -12.66
N ALA A 107 1.65 9.43 -12.17
CA ALA A 107 1.11 10.76 -12.45
C ALA A 107 1.56 11.33 -13.81
N HIS A 108 2.67 10.85 -14.36
CA HIS A 108 3.29 11.42 -15.56
C HIS A 108 3.07 10.58 -16.82
N ASN A 109 2.92 9.26 -16.69
CA ASN A 109 2.75 8.36 -17.83
C ASN A 109 1.47 7.54 -17.66
N TYR A 110 0.32 8.07 -18.07
CA TYR A 110 -0.95 7.31 -18.13
C TYR A 110 -0.99 6.26 -19.27
N GLY A 111 0.15 5.90 -19.87
CA GLY A 111 0.28 4.95 -20.98
C GLY A 111 0.44 3.48 -20.53
N GLU A 112 0.57 2.58 -21.51
CA GLU A 112 0.71 1.11 -21.33
C GLU A 112 1.86 0.69 -20.39
N ASP A 113 3.02 1.33 -20.50
CA ASP A 113 4.21 1.00 -19.71
C ASP A 113 4.00 1.10 -18.20
N PHE A 114 3.14 2.04 -17.78
CA PHE A 114 2.86 2.30 -16.38
C PHE A 114 1.92 1.24 -15.75
N VAL A 115 1.00 0.72 -16.56
CA VAL A 115 0.09 -0.35 -16.15
C VAL A 115 0.88 -1.62 -15.88
N GLN A 116 1.76 -2.00 -16.81
CA GLN A 116 2.56 -3.21 -16.67
C GLN A 116 3.44 -3.18 -15.43
N ALA A 117 4.10 -2.04 -15.15
CA ALA A 117 4.91 -1.88 -13.94
C ALA A 117 4.07 -1.97 -12.66
N THR A 118 2.88 -1.37 -12.64
CA THR A 118 1.98 -1.42 -11.48
C THR A 118 1.39 -2.81 -11.28
N LEU A 119 0.89 -3.44 -12.34
CA LEU A 119 0.32 -4.78 -12.31
C LEU A 119 1.35 -5.81 -11.83
N ALA A 120 2.61 -5.67 -12.22
CA ALA A 120 3.67 -6.57 -11.80
C ALA A 120 3.89 -6.56 -10.27
N ILE A 121 3.77 -5.40 -9.62
CA ILE A 121 4.01 -5.26 -8.17
C ILE A 121 2.72 -5.35 -7.33
N LEU A 122 1.55 -5.29 -7.97
CA LEU A 122 0.26 -5.18 -7.28
C LEU A 122 -0.08 -6.39 -6.39
N PRO A 123 0.14 -7.65 -6.81
CA PRO A 123 -0.14 -8.80 -5.95
C PRO A 123 0.69 -8.80 -4.67
N ASP A 124 1.98 -8.46 -4.77
CA ASP A 124 2.88 -8.35 -3.62
C ASP A 124 2.47 -7.21 -2.70
N PHE A 125 2.08 -6.06 -3.26
CA PHE A 125 1.55 -4.95 -2.49
C PHE A 125 0.29 -5.32 -1.71
N ILE A 126 -0.69 -5.98 -2.35
CA ILE A 126 -1.94 -6.38 -1.68
C ILE A 126 -1.64 -7.31 -0.50
N ARG A 127 -0.74 -8.29 -0.69
CA ARG A 127 -0.31 -9.20 0.38
C ARG A 127 0.34 -8.43 1.53
N ASP A 128 1.35 -7.60 1.23
CA ASP A 128 2.08 -6.84 2.25
C ASP A 128 1.17 -5.86 3.00
N ALA A 129 0.23 -5.21 2.30
CA ALA A 129 -0.73 -4.29 2.89
C ALA A 129 -1.74 -5.01 3.82
N ARG A 130 -2.15 -6.24 3.48
CA ARG A 130 -2.97 -7.09 4.38
C ARG A 130 -2.20 -7.49 5.64
N VAL A 131 -0.94 -7.89 5.50
CA VAL A 131 -0.06 -8.20 6.65
C VAL A 131 0.12 -6.96 7.54
N LEU A 132 0.36 -5.80 6.94
CA LEU A 132 0.43 -4.53 7.66
C LEU A 132 -0.89 -4.20 8.39
N ALA A 133 -2.03 -4.35 7.72
CA ALA A 133 -3.35 -4.12 8.32
C ALA A 133 -3.55 -5.01 9.56
N GLU A 134 -3.24 -6.30 9.46
CA GLU A 134 -3.31 -7.24 10.57
C GLU A 134 -2.45 -6.80 11.77
N ARG A 135 -1.20 -6.44 11.48
CA ARG A 135 -0.22 -6.02 12.49
C ARG A 135 -0.65 -4.73 13.18
N LEU A 136 -1.19 -3.76 12.43
CA LEU A 136 -1.72 -2.52 12.98
C LEU A 136 -2.97 -2.74 13.83
N ARG A 137 -3.87 -3.64 13.40
CA ARG A 137 -5.12 -3.97 14.10
C ARG A 137 -4.86 -4.66 15.44
N THR A 138 -3.99 -5.66 15.44
CA THR A 138 -3.62 -6.44 16.64
C THR A 138 -2.64 -5.69 17.54
N GLY A 139 -1.90 -4.73 16.99
CA GLY A 139 -0.80 -4.06 17.67
C GLY A 139 0.44 -4.95 17.81
N ALA A 140 0.51 -6.07 17.10
CA ALA A 140 1.70 -6.90 17.05
C ALA A 140 2.90 -6.10 16.52
N VAL A 141 4.09 -6.47 16.97
CA VAL A 141 5.37 -6.06 16.39
C VAL A 141 6.13 -7.33 16.05
N LEU A 142 7.06 -7.24 15.10
CA LEU A 142 7.96 -8.33 14.78
C LEU A 142 8.80 -8.66 16.02
N GLU A 143 8.97 -9.96 16.32
CA GLU A 143 9.89 -10.40 17.35
C GLU A 143 11.33 -10.16 16.87
N GLU A 144 12.21 -9.66 17.73
CA GLU A 144 13.62 -9.48 17.40
C GLU A 144 14.29 -10.86 17.23
N GLY A 145 14.34 -11.40 16.01
CA GLY A 145 15.00 -12.70 15.81
C GLY A 145 14.82 -13.48 14.50
N GLU A 146 14.31 -12.91 13.41
CA GLU A 146 14.32 -13.57 12.07
C GLU A 146 14.88 -12.67 10.97
#